data_AF-A0A9E4Y771-F1
#
_entry.id   AF-A0A9E4Y771-F1
#
_cell.length_a   1.000
_cell.length_b   1.000
_cell.length_c   1.000
_cell.angle_alpha   90.00
_cell.angle_beta   90.00
_cell.angle_gamma   90.00
#
_symmetry.space_group_name_H-M   'P 1'
#
loop_
_entity.id
_entity.type
_entity.pdbx_description
1 polymer ?
#
loop_
_entity_poly.entity_id
_entity_poly.type
_entity_poly.pdbx_seq_one_letter_code
_entity_poly.pdbx_strand_id
1 'polypeptide(L)' 'RKALAESYPDIHSIHLVDYKVRIIDSAAGTGASVRVLIESTNGKDTWTTVGSSTDIIEASWLALADSLEYWLIRHAAA' A
#
# COMPACT_ATOMS: atom_id res chain seq x y z
N ARG A 1 -6.42 2.12 9.75
CA ARG A 1 -5.39 2.26 10.83
C ARG A 1 -5.98 2.28 12.24
N LYS A 2 -6.87 3.22 12.61
CA LYS A 2 -7.41 3.32 13.99
C LYS A 2 -8.00 2.00 14.53
N ALA A 3 -8.80 1.30 13.72
CA ALA A 3 -9.38 0.02 14.11
C ALA A 3 -8.34 -1.10 14.36
N LEU A 4 -7.17 -1.03 13.73
CA LEU A 4 -6.10 -2.01 13.92
C LEU A 4 -5.21 -1.66 15.11
N ALA A 5 -5.19 -0.40 15.56
CA ALA A 5 -4.29 0.06 16.62
C ALA A 5 -4.61 -0.53 18.00
N GLU A 6 -5.88 -0.91 18.24
CA GLU A 6 -6.28 -1.54 19.50
C GLU A 6 -5.68 -2.94 19.66
N SER A 7 -5.64 -3.72 18.57
CA SER A 7 -5.09 -5.08 18.57
C SER A 7 -3.60 -5.12 18.19
N TYR A 8 -3.12 -4.14 17.43
CA TYR A 8 -1.75 -4.05 16.92
C TYR A 8 -1.19 -2.65 17.15
N PRO A 9 -0.80 -2.29 18.39
CA PRO A 9 -0.29 -0.96 18.71
C PRO A 9 0.97 -0.60 17.92
N ASP A 10 1.80 -1.60 17.59
CA ASP A 10 3.01 -1.44 16.79
C ASP A 10 2.75 -0.96 15.36
N ILE A 11 1.50 -1.00 14.87
CA ILE A 11 1.12 -0.42 13.57
C ILE A 11 1.34 1.10 13.52
N HIS A 12 1.53 1.74 14.68
CA HIS A 12 1.91 3.15 14.78
C HIS A 12 3.34 3.41 14.25
N SER A 13 4.20 2.39 14.22
CA SER A 13 5.56 2.48 13.67
C SER A 13 5.62 2.53 12.14
N ILE A 14 4.54 2.13 11.45
CA ILE A 14 4.50 2.12 9.99
C ILE A 14 4.30 3.53 9.44
N HIS A 15 5.14 3.92 8.51
CA HIS A 15 5.11 5.20 7.82
C HIS A 15 5.19 5.01 6.30
N LEU A 16 4.43 5.82 5.56
CA LEU A 16 4.53 5.94 4.11
C LEU A 16 5.83 6.66 3.77
N VAL A 17 6.67 6.06 2.94
CA VAL A 17 7.95 6.62 2.48
C VAL A 17 7.79 7.27 1.11
N ASP A 18 7.13 6.57 0.19
CA ASP A 18 6.97 7.03 -1.19
C ASP A 18 5.64 6.57 -1.77
N TYR A 19 5.11 7.37 -2.69
CA TYR A 19 3.85 7.13 -3.39
C TYR A 19 4.02 7.50 -4.85
N LYS A 20 4.00 6.49 -5.72
CA LYS A 20 4.22 6.65 -7.16
C LYS A 20 3.06 6.11 -7.96
N VAL A 21 2.53 6.93 -8.86
CA VAL A 21 1.44 6.56 -9.77
C VAL A 21 1.98 6.43 -11.18
N ARG A 22 1.58 5.37 -11.87
CA ARG A 22 1.88 5.13 -13.29
C ARG A 22 0.60 4.80 -14.03
N ILE A 23 0.35 5.52 -15.12
CA ILE A 23 -0.71 5.18 -16.08
C ILE A 23 -0.07 4.24 -17.10
N ILE A 24 -0.56 3.02 -17.20
CA ILE A 24 0.04 1.96 -18.02
C ILE A 24 -0.44 2.05 -19.47
N ASP A 25 -1.71 2.41 -19.67
CA ASP A 25 -2.31 2.52 -21.01
C ASP A 25 -3.14 3.79 -21.12
N SER A 26 -2.47 4.91 -21.39
CA SER A 26 -3.14 6.20 -21.61
C SER A 26 -3.96 6.25 -22.90
N ALA A 27 -3.82 5.28 -23.81
CA ALA A 27 -4.56 5.24 -25.07
C ALA A 27 -5.99 4.71 -24.89
N ALA A 28 -6.25 3.96 -23.82
CA ALA A 28 -7.58 3.42 -23.48
C ALA A 28 -8.57 4.45 -22.88
N GLY A 29 -8.17 5.73 -22.76
CA GLY A 29 -9.05 6.79 -22.22
C GLY A 29 -9.50 6.51 -20.79
N THR A 30 -10.81 6.40 -20.56
CA THR A 30 -11.38 6.11 -19.23
C THR A 30 -11.14 4.67 -18.74
N GLY A 31 -10.68 3.77 -19.63
CA GLY A 31 -10.28 2.40 -19.28
C GLY A 31 -8.79 2.25 -18.95
N ALA A 32 -8.04 3.35 -18.91
CA ALA A 32 -6.61 3.33 -18.63
C ALA A 32 -6.33 2.69 -17.26
N SER A 33 -5.50 1.65 -17.25
CA SER A 33 -5.07 1.04 -15.99
C SER A 33 -4.08 1.95 -15.28
N VAL A 34 -4.41 2.28 -14.03
CA VAL A 34 -3.57 2.99 -13.08
C VAL A 34 -2.88 1.97 -12.18
N ARG A 35 -1.57 2.11 -12.04
CA ARG A 35 -0.74 1.36 -11.11
C ARG A 35 -0.19 2.30 -10.05
N VAL A 36 -0.43 1.97 -8.80
CA VAL A 36 0.05 2.72 -7.63
C VAL A 36 1.08 1.86 -6.91
N LEU A 37 2.27 2.42 -6.71
CA LEU A 37 3.33 1.84 -5.89
C LEU A 37 3.39 2.60 -4.58
N ILE A 38 3.33 1.88 -3.47
CA ILE A 38 3.46 2.42 -2.13
C ILE A 38 4.71 1.81 -1.49
N GLU A 39 5.64 2.66 -1.08
CA GLU A 39 6.76 2.26 -0.24
C GLU A 39 6.45 2.60 1.22
N SER A 40 6.65 1.65 2.12
CA SER A 40 6.36 1.78 3.55
C SER A 40 7.54 1.28 4.38
N THR A 41 7.70 1.84 5.57
CA THR A 41 8.73 1.43 6.53
C THR A 41 8.20 1.37 7.94
N ASN A 42 8.70 0.46 8.77
CA ASN A 42 8.51 0.44 10.22
C ASN A 42 9.71 1.06 10.97
N GLY A 43 10.64 1.70 10.25
CA GLY A 43 11.90 2.23 10.78
C GLY A 43 13.06 1.22 10.83
N LYS A 44 12.81 -0.06 10.57
CA LYS A 44 13.83 -1.12 10.50
C LYS A 44 13.90 -1.74 9.10
N ASP A 45 12.74 -2.10 8.57
CA ASP A 45 12.54 -2.68 7.26
C ASP A 45 11.78 -1.68 6.38
N THR A 46 12.06 -1.75 5.08
CA THR A 46 11.30 -1.03 4.05
C THR A 46 10.75 -2.06 3.06
N TRP A 47 9.51 -1.87 2.64
CA TRP A 47 8.85 -2.73 1.66
C TRP A 47 8.02 -1.90 0.68
N THR A 48 7.80 -2.47 -0.49
CA THR A 48 7.00 -1.86 -1.54
C THR A 48 5.85 -2.78 -1.90
N THR A 49 4.66 -2.21 -2.03
CA THR A 49 3.45 -2.88 -2.53
C THR A 49 2.92 -2.17 -3.76
N VAL A 50 2.13 -2.90 -4.55
CA VAL A 50 1.60 -2.42 -5.82
C VAL A 50 0.12 -2.74 -5.90
N GLY A 51 -0.69 -1.72 -6.15
CA GLY A 51 -2.11 -1.86 -6.47
C GLY A 51 -2.37 -1.41 -7.90
N SER A 52 -3.31 -2.06 -8.58
CA SER A 52 -3.66 -1.75 -9.97
C SER A 52 -5.17 -1.76 -10.14
N SER A 53 -5.73 -0.69 -10.69
CA SER A 53 -7.16 -0.56 -11.02
C SER A 53 -7.32 0.47 -12.15
N THR A 54 -8.50 0.56 -12.75
CA THR A 54 -8.87 1.71 -13.59
C THR A 54 -9.17 2.97 -12.76
N ASP A 55 -9.34 2.84 -11.45
CA ASP A 55 -9.53 3.94 -10.50
C ASP A 55 -8.29 4.12 -9.60
N ILE A 56 -7.79 5.35 -9.50
CA ILE A 56 -6.63 5.69 -8.67
C ILE A 56 -6.87 5.45 -7.18
N ILE A 57 -8.08 5.68 -6.69
CA ILE A 57 -8.46 5.49 -5.29
C ILE A 57 -8.47 4.01 -4.95
N GLU A 58 -9.05 3.18 -5.82
CA GLU A 58 -9.06 1.73 -5.64
C GLU A 58 -7.64 1.16 -5.71
N ALA A 59 -6.85 1.56 -6.71
CA ALA A 59 -5.45 1.14 -6.83
C ALA A 59 -4.63 1.53 -5.59
N SER A 60 -4.89 2.72 -5.03
CA SER A 60 -4.23 3.17 -3.80
C SER A 60 -4.66 2.37 -2.57
N TRP A 61 -5.95 2.06 -2.46
CA TRP A 61 -6.49 1.23 -1.36
C TRP A 61 -5.86 -0.17 -1.37
N LEU A 62 -5.81 -0.82 -2.53
CA LEU A 62 -5.21 -2.14 -2.69
C LEU A 62 -3.74 -2.13 -2.27
N ALA A 63 -2.94 -1.19 -2.79
CA ALA A 63 -1.53 -1.08 -2.43
C ALA A 63 -1.33 -0.85 -0.92
N LEU A 64 -2.16 -0.01 -0.31
CA LEU A 64 -2.05 0.32 1.11
C LEU A 64 -2.48 -0.85 2.01
N ALA A 65 -3.57 -1.53 1.67
CA ALA A 65 -4.04 -2.70 2.39
C ALA A 65 -2.98 -3.82 2.37
N ASP A 66 -2.45 -4.13 1.19
CA ASP A 66 -1.38 -5.10 1.00
C ASP A 66 -0.13 -4.74 1.82
N SER A 67 0.20 -3.44 1.91
CA SER A 67 1.35 -2.97 2.71
C SER A 67 1.18 -3.27 4.20
N LEU A 68 -0.02 -3.02 4.74
CA LEU A 68 -0.32 -3.29 6.14
C LEU A 68 -0.41 -4.79 6.42
N GLU A 69 -1.04 -5.56 5.53
CA GLU A 69 -1.12 -7.02 5.64
C GLU A 69 0.25 -7.68 5.58
N TYR A 70 1.10 -7.26 4.65
CA TYR A 70 2.48 -7.75 4.54
C TYR A 70 3.24 -7.56 5.85
N TRP A 71 3.15 -6.37 6.45
CA TRP A 71 3.78 -6.10 7.74
C TRP A 71 3.19 -6.96 8.85
N LEU A 72 1.86 -7.07 8.94
CA LEU A 72 1.19 -7.88 9.96
C LEU A 72 1.59 -9.36 9.88
N ILE A 73 1.66 -9.94 8.68
CA ILE A 73 2.08 -11.34 8.48
C ILE A 73 3.53 -11.55 8.96
N ARG A 74 4.43 -10.60 8.66
CA ARG A 74 5.83 -10.68 9.11
C ARG A 74 6.00 -10.43 10.60
N HIS A 75 5.16 -9.58 11.19
CA HIS A 75 5.21 -9.26 12.62
C HIS A 75 4.58 -10.35 13.48
N ALA A 76 3.53 -11.02 12.99
CA ALA A 76 2.89 -12.14 13.70
C ALA A 76 3.71 -13.44 13.66
N ALA A 77 4.63 -13.57 12.71
CA ALA A 77 5.53 -14.72 12.59
C ALA A 77 6.82 -14.60 13.43
N ALA A 78 6.99 -13.48 14.16
CA ALA A 78 8.14 -13.17 15.02
C ALA A 78 7.77 -13.30 16.50
#